data_AF-A0A553JVF7-F1
#
_entry.id   AF-A0A553JVF7-F1
#
_cell.length_a   1.000
_cell.length_b   1.000
_cell.length_c   1.000
_cell.angle_alpha   90.00
_cell.angle_beta   90.00
_cell.angle_gamma   90.00
#
_symmetry.space_group_name_H-M   'P 1'
#
loop_
_entity.id
_entity.type
_entity.pdbx_description
1 polymer ?
#
loop_
_entity_poly.entity_id
_entity_poly.type
_entity_poly.pdbx_seq_one_letter_code
_entity_poly.pdbx_strand_id
1 'polypeptide(L)'
;TDVMGDVTTNIGIIKYDNKEAGRYGVNLRYPQGFEFEEAVERFTNEIKDIGFSLELGKVQKPHYVDKDDPFVEKLVKAYRNQTGDMTEPYTIGGGTYARNLDKG
;
A
#
# COMPACT_ATOMS: atom_id res chain seq x y z
N THR A 1 1.08 -7.34 10.72
CA THR A 1 1.25 -5.89 10.54
C THR A 1 2.68 -5.43 10.78
N ASP A 2 3.36 -5.96 11.81
CA ASP A 2 4.71 -5.52 12.23
C ASP A 2 5.78 -5.44 11.14
N VAL A 3 5.68 -6.27 10.09
CA VAL A 3 6.67 -6.29 8.99
C VAL A 3 6.41 -5.22 7.93
N MET A 4 5.15 -4.83 7.69
CA MET A 4 4.73 -3.97 6.57
C MET A 4 4.22 -2.58 6.98
N GLY A 5 4.18 -2.31 8.27
CA GLY A 5 3.72 -1.03 8.81
C GLY A 5 2.20 -0.88 8.81
N ASP A 6 1.76 0.38 8.85
CA ASP A 6 0.36 0.73 9.10
C ASP A 6 -0.46 0.93 7.83
N VAL A 7 -1.79 0.91 8.00
CA VAL A 7 -2.71 1.45 6.99
C VAL A 7 -2.53 2.96 6.93
N THR A 8 -2.38 3.51 5.73
CA THR A 8 -2.27 4.96 5.51
C THR A 8 -3.29 5.41 4.48
N THR A 9 -3.87 6.58 4.72
CA THR A 9 -4.82 7.23 3.81
C THR A 9 -4.32 8.62 3.46
N ASN A 10 -4.30 8.92 2.17
CA ASN A 10 -3.94 10.23 1.65
C ASN A 10 -5.08 10.77 0.78
N ILE A 11 -5.64 11.91 1.16
CA ILE A 11 -6.61 12.64 0.35
C ILE A 11 -5.81 13.54 -0.61
N GLY A 12 -5.38 12.97 -1.73
CA GLY A 12 -4.50 13.65 -2.68
C GLY A 12 -5.22 14.62 -3.61
N ILE A 13 -6.55 14.48 -3.75
CA ILE A 13 -7.37 15.33 -4.60
C ILE A 13 -8.65 15.69 -3.86
N ILE A 14 -8.98 16.98 -3.82
CA ILE A 14 -10.28 17.48 -3.40
C ILE A 14 -10.80 18.36 -4.53
N LYS A 15 -12.00 18.06 -5.01
CA LYS A 15 -12.68 18.86 -6.03
C LYS A 15 -14.09 19.16 -5.57
N TYR A 16 -14.58 20.34 -5.93
CA TYR A 16 -15.96 20.72 -5.75
C TYR A 16 -16.34 21.70 -6.85
N ASP A 17 -17.52 21.49 -7.43
CA ASP A 17 -18.20 22.51 -8.22
C ASP A 17 -19.72 22.37 -8.10
N ASN A 18 -20.43 23.39 -8.58
CA ASN A 18 -21.89 23.47 -8.45
C ASN A 18 -22.66 22.45 -9.33
N LYS A 19 -22.00 21.77 -10.28
CA LYS A 19 -22.62 20.80 -11.19
C LYS A 19 -22.38 19.37 -10.72
N GLU A 20 -21.14 19.02 -10.40
CA GLU A 20 -20.68 17.67 -10.08
C GLU A 20 -20.54 17.41 -8.57
N ALA A 21 -20.82 18.43 -7.74
CA ALA A 21 -20.65 18.39 -6.29
C ALA A 21 -19.21 18.03 -5.86
N GLY A 22 -19.05 17.53 -4.63
CA GLY A 22 -17.75 17.26 -4.02
C GLY A 22 -17.20 15.87 -4.36
N ARG A 23 -15.90 15.78 -4.66
CA ARG A 23 -15.18 14.51 -4.86
C ARG A 23 -13.85 14.51 -4.12
N TYR A 24 -13.59 13.41 -3.41
CA TYR A 24 -12.33 13.13 -2.73
C TYR A 24 -11.59 11.99 -3.43
N GLY A 25 -10.39 12.28 -3.95
CA GLY A 25 -9.48 11.25 -4.45
C GLY A 25 -8.59 10.76 -3.32
N VAL A 26 -8.80 9.51 -2.90
CA VAL A 26 -8.09 8.89 -1.78
C VAL A 26 -7.13 7.83 -2.28
N ASN A 27 -5.87 7.94 -1.87
CA ASN A 27 -4.86 6.90 -2.03
C ASN A 27 -4.73 6.15 -0.69
N LEU A 28 -5.20 4.91 -0.65
CA LEU A 28 -5.13 4.05 0.52
C LEU A 28 -4.04 3.01 0.31
N ARG A 29 -3.14 2.89 1.29
CA ARG A 29 -2.12 1.82 1.35
C ARG A 29 -2.36 0.99 2.60
N TYR A 30 -2.19 -0.32 2.47
CA TYR A 30 -2.47 -1.25 3.56
C TYR A 30 -1.41 -2.36 3.63
N PRO A 31 -1.10 -2.87 4.83
CA PRO A 31 -0.17 -3.97 5.03
C PRO A 31 -0.84 -5.31 4.73
N GLN A 32 -0.03 -6.36 4.60
CA GLN A 32 -0.55 -7.73 4.60
C GLN A 32 -1.27 -8.05 5.91
N GLY A 33 -2.42 -8.72 5.80
CA GLY A 33 -3.31 -9.03 6.92
C GLY A 33 -4.36 -7.96 7.22
N PHE A 34 -4.41 -6.87 6.45
CA PHE A 34 -5.56 -5.96 6.46
C PHE A 34 -6.66 -6.50 5.55
N GLU A 35 -7.86 -6.71 6.11
CA GLU A 35 -9.05 -7.18 5.40
C GLU A 35 -9.67 -6.04 4.57
N PHE A 36 -9.08 -5.79 3.39
CA PHE A 36 -9.42 -4.65 2.54
C PHE A 36 -10.89 -4.68 2.10
N GLU A 37 -11.36 -5.83 1.64
CA GLU A 37 -12.72 -6.00 1.11
C GLU A 37 -13.77 -5.73 2.20
N GLU A 38 -13.61 -6.31 3.40
CA GLU A 38 -14.51 -6.09 4.54
C GLU A 38 -14.49 -4.62 5.02
N ALA A 39 -13.31 -4.00 5.07
CA ALA A 39 -13.17 -2.61 5.48
C ALA A 39 -13.84 -1.66 4.48
N VAL A 40 -13.69 -1.89 3.18
CA VAL A 40 -14.33 -1.10 2.12
C VAL A 40 -15.85 -1.29 2.13
N GLU A 41 -16.34 -2.51 2.32
CA GLU A 41 -17.78 -2.78 2.41
C GLU A 41 -18.40 -2.04 3.60
N ARG A 42 -17.78 -2.16 4.79
CA ARG A 42 -18.23 -1.45 6.00
C ARG A 42 -18.26 0.05 5.78
N PHE A 43 -17.18 0.63 5.23
CA PHE A 43 -17.10 2.07 5.00
C PHE A 43 -18.11 2.54 3.95
N THR A 44 -18.33 1.75 2.89
CA THR A 44 -19.33 2.08 1.86
C THR A 44 -20.74 2.16 2.44
N ASN A 45 -21.08 1.26 3.37
CA ASN A 45 -22.37 1.29 4.05
C ASN A 45 -22.50 2.51 4.97
N GLU A 46 -21.43 2.86 5.70
CA GLU A 46 -21.42 4.00 6.62
C GLU A 46 -21.60 5.35 5.90
N ILE A 47 -20.91 5.55 4.76
CA ILE A 47 -20.98 6.83 4.04
C ILE A 47 -22.26 7.02 3.24
N LYS A 48 -23.01 5.95 2.99
CA LYS A 48 -24.24 5.99 2.20
C LYS A 48 -25.31 6.87 2.88
N ASP A 49 -25.40 6.78 4.21
CA ASP A 49 -26.39 7.52 5.01
C ASP A 49 -26.14 9.04 5.01
N ILE A 50 -24.90 9.46 4.72
CA ILE A 50 -24.52 10.87 4.59
C ILE A 50 -24.48 11.36 3.13
N GLY A 51 -25.00 10.56 2.19
CA GLY A 51 -25.17 10.94 0.79
C GLY A 51 -23.91 10.78 -0.08
N PHE A 52 -22.89 10.05 0.39
CA PHE A 52 -21.70 9.75 -0.39
C PHE A 52 -21.75 8.34 -0.98
N SER A 53 -21.05 8.15 -2.10
CA SER A 53 -20.77 6.85 -2.69
C SER A 53 -19.27 6.66 -2.86
N LEU A 54 -18.84 5.40 -2.90
CA LEU A 54 -17.44 5.02 -3.07
C LEU A 54 -17.24 4.38 -4.45
N GLU A 55 -16.32 4.93 -5.24
CA GLU A 55 -15.85 4.31 -6.48
C GLU A 55 -14.44 3.74 -6.26
N LEU A 56 -14.28 2.43 -6.47
CA LEU A 56 -12.97 1.78 -6.41
C LEU A 56 -12.19 2.04 -7.70
N GLY A 57 -10.97 2.54 -7.54
CA GLY A 57 -9.96 2.56 -8.59
C GLY A 57 -9.21 1.22 -8.68
N LYS A 58 -7.98 1.28 -9.18
CA LYS A 58 -7.09 0.11 -9.23
C LYS A 58 -6.68 -0.32 -7.81
N VAL A 59 -7.02 -1.55 -7.43
CA VAL A 59 -6.58 -2.19 -6.19
C VAL A 59 -5.43 -3.13 -6.50
N GLN A 60 -4.36 -3.06 -5.72
CA GLN A 60 -3.24 -3.99 -5.84
C GLN A 60 -2.84 -4.52 -4.46
N LYS A 61 -2.86 -5.85 -4.30
CA LYS A 61 -2.54 -6.52 -3.03
C LYS A 61 -1.10 -6.23 -2.57
N PRO A 62 -0.78 -6.29 -1.27
CA PRO A 62 0.59 -6.16 -0.78
C PRO A 62 1.51 -7.19 -1.46
N HIS A 63 2.75 -6.79 -1.74
CA HIS A 63 3.78 -7.66 -2.30
C HIS A 63 4.86 -7.88 -1.24
N TYR A 64 5.22 -9.15 -1.03
CA TYR A 64 6.20 -9.57 -0.04
C TYR A 64 7.13 -10.60 -0.66
N VAL A 65 8.41 -10.45 -0.37
CA VAL A 65 9.44 -11.48 -0.60
C VAL A 65 10.14 -11.69 0.74
N ASP A 66 10.37 -12.94 1.09
CA ASP A 66 11.07 -13.26 2.33
C ASP A 66 12.48 -12.67 2.31
N LYS A 67 12.91 -12.07 3.42
CA LYS A 67 14.24 -11.46 3.53
C LYS A 67 15.37 -12.49 3.45
N ASP A 68 15.08 -13.74 3.81
CA ASP A 68 16.01 -14.86 3.77
C ASP A 68 15.97 -15.58 2.41
N ASP A 69 15.25 -15.05 1.39
CA ASP A 69 15.33 -15.59 0.03
C ASP A 69 16.76 -15.44 -0.51
N PRO A 70 17.34 -16.49 -1.14
CA PRO A 70 18.71 -16.44 -1.66
C PRO A 70 18.98 -15.30 -2.67
N PHE A 71 17.96 -14.79 -3.33
CA PHE A 71 18.08 -13.62 -4.20
C PHE A 71 18.27 -12.33 -3.39
N VAL A 72 17.47 -12.13 -2.34
CA VAL A 72 17.55 -10.97 -1.44
C VAL A 72 18.90 -10.96 -0.71
N GLU A 73 19.33 -12.09 -0.16
CA GLU A 73 20.60 -12.21 0.55
C GLU A 73 21.80 -11.82 -0.33
N LYS A 74 21.78 -12.18 -1.62
CA LYS A 74 22.86 -11.81 -2.57
C LYS A 74 22.96 -10.30 -2.76
N LEU A 75 21.82 -9.62 -2.88
CA LEU A 75 21.78 -8.16 -3.03
C LEU A 75 22.22 -7.46 -1.74
N VAL A 76 21.73 -7.92 -0.58
CA VAL A 76 22.13 -7.39 0.74
C VAL A 76 23.62 -7.59 0.98
N LYS A 77 24.19 -8.74 0.60
CA LYS A 77 25.64 -8.99 0.69
C LYS A 77 26.43 -8.00 -0.16
N ALA A 78 26.01 -7.76 -1.41
CA ALA A 78 26.66 -6.79 -2.28
C ALA A 78 26.61 -5.38 -1.68
N TYR A 79 25.46 -4.95 -1.15
CA TYR A 79 25.31 -3.69 -0.42
C TYR A 79 26.28 -3.58 0.76
N ARG A 80 26.23 -4.55 1.69
CA ARG A 80 27.07 -4.60 2.90
C ARG A 80 28.56 -4.55 2.59
N ASN A 81 29.00 -5.25 1.54
CA ASN A 81 30.40 -5.26 1.14
C ASN A 81 30.91 -3.87 0.71
N GLN A 82 30.04 -3.02 0.17
CA GLN A 82 30.43 -1.69 -0.32
C GLN A 82 30.19 -0.58 0.71
N THR A 83 29.17 -0.73 1.56
CA THR A 83 28.75 0.32 2.50
C THR A 83 29.23 0.07 3.94
N GLY A 84 29.46 -1.19 4.32
CA GLY A 84 29.67 -1.59 5.71
C GLY A 84 28.42 -1.49 6.60
N ASP A 85 27.26 -1.12 6.04
CA ASP A 85 26.00 -0.96 6.77
C ASP A 85 25.32 -2.32 6.97
N MET A 86 25.24 -2.76 8.24
CA MET A 86 24.68 -4.04 8.64
C MET A 86 23.18 -3.99 8.94
N THR A 87 22.49 -2.90 8.63
CA THR A 87 21.03 -2.79 8.77
C THR A 87 20.33 -3.94 8.06
N GLU A 88 19.28 -4.47 8.69
CA GLU A 88 18.47 -5.53 8.11
C GLU A 88 17.59 -4.99 6.99
N PRO A 89 17.34 -5.78 5.93
CA PRO A 89 16.35 -5.40 4.92
C PRO A 89 14.98 -5.20 5.59
N TYR A 90 14.29 -4.15 5.15
CA TYR A 90 12.98 -3.77 5.69
C TYR A 90 12.02 -3.49 4.53
N THR A 91 10.73 -3.50 4.83
CA THR A 91 9.70 -3.20 3.83
C THR A 91 9.32 -1.72 3.87
N ILE A 92 8.76 -1.23 2.77
CA ILE A 92 8.22 0.13 2.68
C ILE A 92 6.82 0.08 2.07
N GLY A 93 5.99 1.07 2.39
CA GLY A 93 4.66 1.21 1.79
C GLY A 93 4.66 1.66 0.32
N GLY A 94 5.82 1.77 -0.33
CA GLY A 94 5.97 2.23 -1.71
C GLY A 94 5.54 1.16 -2.73
N GLY A 95 4.86 1.58 -3.80
CA GLY A 95 4.51 0.68 -4.91
C GLY A 95 5.61 0.68 -5.96
N THR A 96 6.59 -0.21 -5.85
CA THR A 96 7.72 -0.31 -6.80
C THR A 96 7.41 -1.26 -7.95
N TYR A 97 8.27 -1.29 -8.98
CA TYR A 97 8.14 -2.24 -10.09
C TYR A 97 8.40 -3.70 -9.70
N ALA A 98 9.04 -3.94 -8.54
CA ALA A 98 9.40 -5.29 -8.08
C ALA A 98 8.20 -6.24 -8.02
N ARG A 99 7.02 -5.69 -7.69
CA ARG A 99 5.76 -6.43 -7.64
C ARG A 99 5.32 -7.11 -8.94
N ASN A 100 5.92 -6.75 -10.07
CA ASN A 100 5.62 -7.34 -11.37
C ASN A 100 6.43 -8.63 -11.61
N LEU A 101 7.35 -8.95 -10.71
CA LEU A 101 8.23 -10.12 -10.76
C LEU A 101 7.97 -10.99 -9.53
N ASP A 102 8.06 -12.31 -9.69
CA ASP A 102 7.75 -13.26 -8.62
C ASP A 102 8.71 -13.15 -7.43
N LYS A 103 9.97 -12.75 -7.67
CA LYS A 103 11.02 -12.58 -6.65
C LYS A 103 11.50 -11.14 -6.50
N GLY A 104 10.71 -10.19 -7.00
CA GLY A 104 11.09 -8.79 -7.09
C GLY A 104 11.86 -8.44 -8.35
#